data_AF-A0A7X8MBI8-F1
#
_entry.id   AF-A0A7X8MBI8-F1
#
_cell.length_a   1.000
_cell.length_b   1.000
_cell.length_c   1.000
_cell.angle_alpha   90.00
_cell.angle_beta   90.00
_cell.angle_gamma   90.00
#
_symmetry.space_group_name_H-M   'P 1'
#
loop_
_entity.id
_entity.type
_entity.pdbx_description
1 polymer ?
#
loop_
_entity_poly.entity_id
_entity_poly.type
_entity_poly.pdbx_seq_one_letter_code
_entity_poly.pdbx_strand_id
1 'polypeptide(L)'
;MNRRTFFSTAAATAVAGAAAPLAASPVQKKTESKTVVSLLQSASAAGPATANPFHPGFRAADLRGMVDKNKENILRLLQLAGERKSDVACTTEDILGIYSCMMDLDHPQRFVDHCETIPGPFTDALGRTAKKYNMYVIACFFEKETDRCYNTAVLIDRSGRVQGRYRKVQLPAPETWVCTPGDSFPVFSTD
;
A
#
# COMPACT_ATOMS: atom_id res chain seq x y z
N MET A 1 -30.44 4.36 -35.53
CA MET A 1 -31.60 4.44 -34.61
C MET A 1 -31.35 3.49 -33.45
N ASN A 2 -31.76 3.69 -32.20
CA ASN A 2 -31.83 4.83 -31.29
C ASN A 2 -31.85 4.17 -29.89
N ARG A 3 -31.21 4.77 -28.88
CA ARG A 3 -31.29 4.30 -27.48
C ARG A 3 -32.64 4.73 -26.89
N ARG A 4 -33.37 3.82 -26.21
CA ARG A 4 -34.19 4.01 -24.98
C ARG A 4 -35.39 3.05 -24.90
N THR A 5 -35.86 2.87 -23.66
CA THR A 5 -37.10 2.21 -23.16
C THR A 5 -37.15 0.67 -23.15
N PHE A 6 -37.72 -0.05 -22.17
CA PHE A 6 -37.95 0.03 -20.71
C PHE A 6 -38.92 -1.16 -20.42
N PHE A 7 -38.55 -2.06 -19.48
CA PHE A 7 -39.39 -2.91 -18.59
C PHE A 7 -40.53 -3.85 -19.07
N SER A 8 -40.75 -4.87 -18.21
CA SER A 8 -41.85 -5.87 -18.11
C SER A 8 -41.46 -7.25 -18.69
N THR A 9 -41.63 -8.43 -18.07
CA THR A 9 -42.42 -8.94 -16.94
C THR A 9 -41.86 -10.33 -16.57
N ALA A 10 -41.89 -10.75 -15.30
CA ALA A 10 -42.07 -12.15 -14.85
C ALA A 10 -42.12 -12.16 -13.32
N ALA A 11 -43.32 -12.06 -12.74
CA ALA A 11 -44.17 -13.19 -12.34
C ALA A 11 -43.67 -13.88 -11.07
N ALA A 12 -44.36 -13.57 -9.97
CA ALA A 12 -44.23 -14.17 -8.67
C ALA A 12 -44.68 -15.65 -8.69
N THR A 13 -44.01 -16.48 -7.89
CA THR A 13 -44.59 -17.72 -7.40
C THR A 13 -44.22 -17.85 -5.93
N ALA A 14 -45.22 -17.66 -5.07
CA ALA A 14 -45.13 -17.88 -3.64
C ALA A 14 -45.31 -19.37 -3.36
N VAL A 15 -44.41 -19.96 -2.56
CA VAL A 15 -44.62 -21.25 -1.91
C VAL A 15 -44.63 -20.99 -0.41
N ALA A 16 -45.80 -21.17 0.19
CA ALA A 16 -46.00 -21.13 1.63
C ALA A 16 -45.47 -22.43 2.25
N GLY A 17 -44.43 -22.33 3.07
CA GLY A 17 -43.98 -23.39 3.98
C GLY A 17 -44.04 -22.88 5.41
N ALA A 18 -44.85 -23.52 6.25
CA ALA A 18 -44.96 -23.20 7.67
C ALA A 18 -43.64 -23.55 8.38
N ALA A 19 -42.97 -22.54 8.95
CA ALA A 19 -41.78 -22.73 9.77
C ALA A 19 -42.19 -22.99 11.23
N ALA A 20 -41.81 -24.14 11.78
CA ALA A 20 -41.85 -24.40 13.21
C ALA A 20 -40.86 -23.46 13.95
N PRO A 21 -41.14 -23.05 15.20
CA PRO A 21 -40.27 -22.13 15.92
C PRO A 21 -38.95 -22.84 16.27
N LEU A 22 -37.85 -22.37 15.66
CA LEU A 22 -36.50 -22.73 16.03
C LEU A 22 -36.22 -22.18 17.45
N ALA A 23 -36.10 -23.09 18.42
CA ALA A 23 -35.58 -22.74 19.74
C ALA A 23 -34.17 -22.18 19.60
N ALA A 24 -33.96 -20.95 20.06
CA ALA A 24 -32.64 -20.33 20.08
C ALA A 24 -31.73 -21.14 21.01
N SER A 25 -30.72 -21.78 20.44
CA SER A 25 -29.60 -22.30 21.22
C SER A 25 -28.87 -21.11 21.87
N PRO A 26 -28.42 -21.24 23.13
CA PRO A 26 -27.73 -20.14 23.80
C PRO A 26 -26.48 -19.77 23.00
N VAL A 27 -26.43 -18.52 22.55
CA VAL A 27 -25.26 -17.93 21.91
C VAL A 27 -24.11 -18.01 22.92
N GLN A 28 -23.18 -18.92 22.69
CA GLN A 28 -21.89 -18.87 23.37
C GLN A 28 -21.26 -17.52 23.01
N LYS A 29 -21.09 -16.64 24.02
CA LYS A 29 -20.34 -15.40 23.86
C LYS A 29 -18.95 -15.75 23.34
N LYS A 30 -18.73 -15.54 22.05
CA LYS A 30 -17.41 -15.57 21.43
C LYS A 30 -16.61 -14.49 22.14
N THR A 31 -15.53 -14.92 22.79
CA THR A 31 -14.55 -14.09 23.49
C THR A 31 -14.28 -12.80 22.71
N GLU A 32 -14.36 -11.66 23.39
CA GLU A 32 -14.17 -10.33 22.81
C GLU A 32 -12.89 -10.31 21.94
N SER A 33 -13.05 -9.91 20.68
CA SER A 33 -11.94 -9.81 19.74
C SER A 33 -10.92 -8.80 20.26
N LYS A 34 -9.71 -9.26 20.57
CA LYS A 34 -8.56 -8.41 20.95
C LYS A 34 -7.95 -7.63 19.77
N THR A 35 -8.61 -7.62 18.60
CA THR A 35 -8.05 -7.03 17.37
C THR A 35 -8.14 -5.51 17.42
N VAL A 36 -6.99 -4.85 17.54
CA VAL A 36 -6.89 -3.40 17.45
C VAL A 36 -6.62 -3.01 16.01
N VAL A 37 -7.59 -2.36 15.36
CA VAL A 37 -7.40 -1.74 14.04
C VAL A 37 -7.18 -0.25 14.25
N SER A 38 -6.05 0.28 13.76
CA SER A 38 -5.74 1.70 13.80
C SER A 38 -5.58 2.25 12.39
N LEU A 39 -6.23 3.38 12.11
CA LEU A 39 -5.89 4.21 10.96
C LEU A 39 -4.94 5.31 11.43
N LEU A 40 -3.75 5.34 10.85
CA LEU A 40 -2.74 6.36 11.12
C LEU A 40 -2.52 7.17 9.85
N GLN A 41 -2.57 8.49 9.98
CA GLN A 41 -2.44 9.39 8.84
C GLN A 41 -1.35 10.44 9.12
N SER A 42 -0.52 10.71 8.12
CA SER A 42 0.39 11.85 8.15
C SER A 42 -0.38 13.16 8.00
N ALA A 43 0.07 14.22 8.67
CA ALA A 43 -0.51 15.55 8.50
C ALA A 43 -0.32 16.11 7.08
N SER A 44 0.75 15.70 6.38
CA SER A 44 0.94 15.94 4.95
C SER A 44 1.80 14.81 4.36
N ALA A 45 1.49 14.41 3.13
CA ALA A 45 2.36 13.59 2.27
C ALA A 45 2.93 14.41 1.09
N ALA A 46 2.44 15.64 0.91
CA ALA A 46 2.86 16.53 -0.16
C ALA A 46 3.98 17.44 0.32
N GLY A 47 5.07 17.49 -0.44
CA GLY A 47 6.14 18.46 -0.29
C GLY A 47 5.74 19.86 -0.77
N PRO A 48 6.69 20.81 -0.80
CA PRO A 48 6.43 22.12 -1.40
C PRO A 48 6.06 21.98 -2.87
N ALA A 49 5.31 22.95 -3.43
CA ALA A 49 4.92 22.93 -4.84
C ALA A 49 6.12 22.81 -5.80
N THR A 50 7.28 23.33 -5.40
CA THR A 50 8.57 23.26 -6.11
C THR A 50 9.18 21.86 -6.15
N ALA A 51 8.66 20.88 -5.41
CA ALA A 51 9.04 19.47 -5.54
C ALA A 51 8.34 18.77 -6.73
N ASN A 52 7.28 19.37 -7.29
CA ASN A 52 6.59 18.83 -8.44
C ASN A 52 7.34 19.21 -9.75
N PRO A 53 7.74 18.24 -10.60
CA PRO A 53 8.46 18.51 -11.86
C PRO A 53 7.70 19.40 -12.85
N PHE A 54 6.38 19.49 -12.74
CA PHE A 54 5.54 20.35 -13.58
C PHE A 54 5.37 21.77 -13.04
N HIS A 55 5.92 22.07 -11.87
CA HIS A 55 5.88 23.42 -11.31
C HIS A 55 6.96 24.31 -12.00
N PRO A 56 6.64 25.55 -12.43
CA PRO A 56 7.62 26.41 -13.12
C PRO A 56 8.90 26.69 -12.33
N GLY A 57 8.79 26.70 -11.00
CA GLY A 57 9.92 26.83 -10.07
C GLY A 57 10.45 25.49 -9.56
N PHE A 58 10.36 24.40 -10.33
CA PHE A 58 10.80 23.08 -9.91
C PHE A 58 12.27 23.09 -9.43
N ARG A 59 12.51 22.41 -8.31
CA ARG A 59 13.83 22.26 -7.69
C ARG A 59 14.05 20.81 -7.32
N ALA A 60 15.03 20.16 -7.96
CA ALA A 60 15.37 18.77 -7.65
C ALA A 60 15.77 18.55 -6.18
N ALA A 61 16.32 19.57 -5.51
CA ALA A 61 16.62 19.51 -4.08
C ALA A 61 15.34 19.44 -3.22
N ASP A 62 14.26 20.10 -3.63
CA ASP A 62 13.00 20.10 -2.91
C ASP A 62 12.27 18.76 -3.09
N LEU A 63 12.38 18.15 -4.27
CA LEU A 63 11.94 16.76 -4.52
C LEU A 63 12.66 15.76 -3.61
N ARG A 64 14.01 15.79 -3.58
CA ARG A 64 14.79 14.94 -2.67
C ARG A 64 14.38 15.13 -1.21
N GLY A 65 14.29 16.39 -0.77
CA GLY A 65 13.88 16.71 0.60
C GLY A 65 12.44 16.27 0.92
N MET A 66 11.53 16.26 -0.05
CA MET A 66 10.19 15.69 0.12
C MET A 66 10.25 14.17 0.31
N VAL A 67 11.00 13.45 -0.53
CA VAL A 67 11.14 11.99 -0.45
C VAL A 67 11.72 11.58 0.91
N ASP A 68 12.77 12.26 1.37
CA ASP A 68 13.39 11.97 2.68
C ASP A 68 12.41 12.20 3.83
N LYS A 69 11.68 13.31 3.82
CA LYS A 69 10.63 13.59 4.82
C LYS A 69 9.51 12.56 4.79
N ASN A 70 9.14 12.07 3.61
CA ASN A 70 8.12 11.03 3.47
C ASN A 70 8.57 9.71 4.10
N LYS A 71 9.84 9.30 3.89
CA LYS A 71 10.42 8.13 4.59
C LYS A 71 10.37 8.31 6.11
N GLU A 72 10.79 9.46 6.62
CA GLU A 72 10.75 9.78 8.06
C GLU A 72 9.33 9.73 8.62
N ASN A 73 8.36 10.31 7.90
CA ASN A 73 6.96 10.31 8.28
C ASN A 73 6.40 8.89 8.40
N ILE A 74 6.69 8.03 7.42
CA ILE A 74 6.23 6.64 7.44
C ILE A 74 6.86 5.88 8.60
N LEU A 75 8.16 6.03 8.82
CA LEU A 75 8.84 5.41 9.97
C LEU A 75 8.21 5.87 11.29
N ARG A 76 7.85 7.15 11.42
CA ARG A 76 7.14 7.68 12.60
C ARG A 76 5.75 7.06 12.76
N LEU A 77 4.98 6.91 11.68
CA LEU A 77 3.67 6.28 11.72
C LEU A 77 3.77 4.79 12.09
N LEU A 78 4.76 4.08 11.57
CA LEU A 78 5.03 2.69 11.94
C LEU A 78 5.45 2.56 13.40
N GLN A 79 6.24 3.50 13.93
CA GLN A 79 6.56 3.54 15.37
C GLN A 79 5.29 3.73 16.22
N LEU A 80 4.39 4.63 15.84
CA LEU A 80 3.09 4.80 16.51
C LEU A 80 2.23 3.53 16.43
N ALA A 81 2.25 2.81 15.30
CA ALA A 81 1.57 1.52 15.17
C ALA A 81 2.15 0.48 16.15
N GLY A 82 3.48 0.44 16.27
CA GLY A 82 4.18 -0.43 17.21
C GLY A 82 3.92 -0.08 18.68
N GLU A 83 3.86 1.21 19.03
CA GLU A 83 3.50 1.68 20.38
C GLU A 83 2.08 1.27 20.77
N ARG A 84 1.18 1.18 19.79
CA ARG A 84 -0.18 0.65 19.95
C ARG A 84 -0.26 -0.88 19.96
N LYS A 85 0.88 -1.57 19.91
CA LYS A 85 0.99 -3.03 19.91
C LYS A 85 0.29 -3.68 18.71
N SER A 86 0.42 -3.08 17.54
CA SER A 86 -0.11 -3.67 16.30
C SER A 86 0.68 -4.93 15.93
N ASP A 87 -0.01 -6.01 15.56
CA ASP A 87 0.65 -7.22 15.04
C ASP A 87 1.15 -7.05 13.61
N VAL A 88 0.42 -6.29 12.80
CA VAL A 88 0.71 -5.99 11.40
C VAL A 88 0.43 -4.51 11.15
N ALA A 89 1.35 -3.83 10.47
CA ALA A 89 1.15 -2.47 9.97
C ALA A 89 1.32 -2.47 8.44
N CYS A 90 0.33 -1.91 7.72
CA CYS A 90 0.34 -1.83 6.26
C CYS A 90 0.26 -0.37 5.81
N THR A 91 1.14 0.05 4.91
CA THR A 91 1.13 1.40 4.35
C THR A 91 0.22 1.52 3.13
N THR A 92 -0.02 2.75 2.69
CA THR A 92 -0.57 3.02 1.35
C THR A 92 0.46 2.75 0.26
N GLU A 93 0.03 2.85 -0.99
CA GLU A 93 0.90 2.87 -2.17
C GLU A 93 1.70 4.19 -2.27
N ASP A 94 2.84 4.13 -2.97
CA ASP A 94 3.78 5.24 -3.20
C ASP A 94 4.05 6.08 -1.95
N ILE A 95 4.56 5.43 -0.91
CA ILE A 95 4.89 6.12 0.34
C ILE A 95 6.03 7.14 0.20
N LEU A 96 6.70 7.20 -0.95
CA LEU A 96 7.76 8.17 -1.24
C LEU A 96 7.19 9.44 -1.90
N GLY A 97 6.01 9.35 -2.52
CA GLY A 97 5.31 10.48 -3.14
C GLY A 97 5.91 10.91 -4.48
N ILE A 98 6.40 9.94 -5.27
CA ILE A 98 7.11 10.20 -6.54
C ILE A 98 6.24 9.99 -7.79
N TYR A 99 4.93 9.81 -7.65
CA TYR A 99 3.99 9.70 -8.77
C TYR A 99 4.11 10.80 -9.84
N SER A 100 4.39 12.05 -9.44
CA SER A 100 4.57 13.13 -10.41
C SER A 100 5.79 12.93 -11.31
N CYS A 101 6.84 12.29 -10.80
CA CYS A 101 8.05 11.98 -11.56
C CYS A 101 7.82 10.90 -12.61
N MET A 102 6.89 9.96 -12.36
CA MET A 102 6.48 8.94 -13.33
C MET A 102 5.85 9.55 -14.59
N MET A 103 5.22 10.71 -14.47
CA MET A 103 4.57 11.39 -15.60
C MET A 103 5.52 12.32 -16.38
N ASP A 104 6.73 12.57 -15.87
CA ASP A 104 7.73 13.44 -16.50
C ASP A 104 8.58 12.64 -17.50
N LEU A 105 7.96 12.34 -18.64
CA LEU A 105 8.54 11.47 -19.68
C LEU A 105 9.79 12.05 -20.35
N ASP A 106 9.99 13.37 -20.27
CA ASP A 106 11.20 14.04 -20.78
C ASP A 106 12.40 13.82 -19.84
N HIS A 107 12.16 13.42 -18.58
CA HIS A 107 13.19 13.24 -17.56
C HIS A 107 12.96 11.98 -16.71
N PRO A 108 12.93 10.77 -17.31
CA PRO A 108 12.61 9.52 -16.61
C PRO A 108 13.56 9.21 -15.45
N GLN A 109 14.80 9.70 -15.50
CA GLN A 109 15.77 9.59 -14.40
C GLN A 109 15.26 10.18 -13.09
N ARG A 110 14.39 11.20 -13.12
CA ARG A 110 13.81 11.79 -11.90
C ARG A 110 12.97 10.78 -11.12
N PHE A 111 12.35 9.82 -11.80
CA PHE A 111 11.65 8.71 -11.15
C PHE A 111 12.65 7.63 -10.67
N VAL A 112 13.53 7.18 -11.56
CA VAL A 112 14.50 6.09 -11.30
C VAL A 112 15.47 6.41 -10.16
N ASP A 113 15.85 7.68 -10.00
CA ASP A 113 16.77 8.16 -8.96
C ASP A 113 16.16 8.12 -7.55
N HIS A 114 14.82 8.09 -7.44
CA HIS A 114 14.10 8.05 -6.17
C HIS A 114 13.43 6.70 -5.89
N CYS A 115 13.64 5.70 -6.76
CA CYS A 115 13.29 4.32 -6.49
C CYS A 115 14.32 3.68 -5.54
N GLU A 116 13.86 2.79 -4.65
CA GLU A 116 14.68 2.14 -3.63
C GLU A 116 15.11 0.73 -4.03
N THR A 117 16.26 0.26 -3.56
CA THR A 117 16.62 -1.16 -3.71
C THR A 117 15.98 -2.02 -2.63
N ILE A 118 15.70 -3.28 -2.94
CA ILE A 118 15.22 -4.28 -1.98
C ILE A 118 16.11 -5.54 -2.10
N PRO A 119 16.85 -5.91 -1.04
CA PRO A 119 17.08 -5.15 0.20
C PRO A 119 17.86 -3.84 -0.04
N GLY A 120 17.74 -2.89 0.88
CA GLY A 120 18.40 -1.59 0.83
C GLY A 120 18.21 -0.75 2.09
N PRO A 121 18.79 0.46 2.13
CA PRO A 121 18.79 1.31 3.32
C PRO A 121 17.39 1.60 3.88
N PHE A 122 16.39 1.76 3.02
CA PHE A 122 15.03 2.00 3.46
C PHE A 122 14.37 0.74 4.04
N THR A 123 14.54 -0.44 3.42
CA THR A 123 14.06 -1.70 4.01
C THR A 123 14.77 -2.04 5.32
N ASP A 124 16.04 -1.64 5.49
CA ASP A 124 16.75 -1.79 6.76
C ASP A 124 16.13 -0.90 7.86
N ALA A 125 15.71 0.31 7.51
CA ALA A 125 15.02 1.21 8.44
C ALA A 125 13.64 0.67 8.86
N LEU A 126 12.90 0.13 7.89
CA LEU A 126 11.64 -0.57 8.15
C LEU A 126 11.88 -1.81 9.04
N GLY A 127 12.91 -2.60 8.72
CA GLY A 127 13.36 -3.77 9.48
C GLY A 127 13.67 -3.47 10.94
N ARG A 128 14.42 -2.39 11.22
CA ARG A 128 14.69 -1.94 12.59
C ARG A 128 13.40 -1.64 13.36
N THR A 129 12.42 -1.01 12.70
CA THR A 129 11.13 -0.68 13.32
C THR A 129 10.31 -1.94 13.58
N ALA A 130 10.17 -2.82 12.59
CA ALA A 130 9.47 -4.10 12.70
C ALA A 130 10.03 -4.95 13.86
N LYS A 131 11.37 -5.09 13.92
CA LYS A 131 12.06 -5.81 15.00
C LYS A 131 11.84 -5.19 16.37
N LYS A 132 11.95 -3.85 16.49
CA LYS A 132 11.80 -3.14 17.76
C LYS A 132 10.44 -3.39 18.41
N TYR A 133 9.37 -3.41 17.60
CA TYR A 133 8.01 -3.58 18.09
C TYR A 133 7.46 -4.99 17.91
N ASN A 134 8.29 -5.93 17.45
CA ASN A 134 7.92 -7.32 17.17
C ASN A 134 6.64 -7.41 16.31
N MET A 135 6.59 -6.68 15.20
CA MET A 135 5.41 -6.61 14.30
C MET A 135 5.80 -6.87 12.85
N TYR A 136 4.84 -7.30 12.03
CA TYR A 136 5.02 -7.29 10.58
C TYR A 136 4.81 -5.88 10.01
N VAL A 137 5.59 -5.54 9.00
CA VAL A 137 5.41 -4.31 8.23
C VAL A 137 5.24 -4.65 6.75
N ILE A 138 4.15 -4.17 6.17
CA ILE A 138 3.91 -4.16 4.72
C ILE A 138 4.10 -2.73 4.24
N ALA A 139 5.10 -2.49 3.40
CA ALA A 139 5.39 -1.16 2.86
C ALA A 139 5.37 -1.18 1.34
N CYS A 140 4.74 -0.19 0.72
CA CYS A 140 4.62 -0.11 -0.74
C CYS A 140 5.34 1.12 -1.31
N PHE A 141 6.35 0.89 -2.14
CA PHE A 141 7.15 1.91 -2.80
C PHE A 141 7.71 1.40 -4.13
N PHE A 142 8.28 2.30 -4.93
CA PHE A 142 8.90 1.91 -6.18
C PHE A 142 10.29 1.34 -5.94
N GLU A 143 10.45 0.09 -6.36
CA GLU A 143 11.69 -0.66 -6.31
C GLU A 143 12.52 -0.39 -7.58
N LYS A 144 13.83 -0.31 -7.44
CA LYS A 144 14.79 -0.40 -8.55
C LYS A 144 15.62 -1.67 -8.40
N GLU A 145 15.62 -2.49 -9.44
CA GLU A 145 16.46 -3.68 -9.58
C GLU A 145 17.13 -3.61 -10.95
N THR A 146 18.46 -3.61 -10.97
CA THR A 146 19.27 -3.44 -12.19
C THR A 146 18.86 -2.19 -12.99
N ASP A 147 18.26 -2.40 -14.15
CA ASP A 147 17.80 -1.47 -15.16
C ASP A 147 16.27 -1.33 -15.18
N ARG A 148 15.57 -1.92 -14.19
CA ARG A 148 14.12 -1.98 -14.12
C ARG A 148 13.59 -1.36 -12.84
N CYS A 149 12.43 -0.75 -12.94
CA CYS A 149 11.65 -0.29 -11.81
C CYS A 149 10.36 -1.09 -11.67
N TYR A 150 9.88 -1.24 -10.43
CA TYR A 150 8.68 -2.00 -10.11
C TYR A 150 7.88 -1.29 -9.02
N ASN A 151 6.56 -1.25 -9.16
CA ASN A 151 5.68 -0.91 -8.03
C ASN A 151 5.61 -2.12 -7.09
N THR A 152 6.18 -2.01 -5.88
CA THR A 152 6.46 -3.16 -5.04
C THR A 152 5.94 -2.99 -3.62
N ALA A 153 5.20 -3.98 -3.15
CA ALA A 153 4.89 -4.16 -1.74
C ALA A 153 5.91 -5.14 -1.12
N VAL A 154 6.63 -4.71 -0.09
CA VAL A 154 7.57 -5.56 0.67
C VAL A 154 6.95 -5.97 1.99
N LEU A 155 7.12 -7.25 2.36
CA LEU A 155 6.79 -7.78 3.68
C LEU A 155 8.07 -7.91 4.51
N ILE A 156 8.11 -7.20 5.64
CA ILE A 156 9.16 -7.28 6.65
C ILE A 156 8.65 -8.12 7.82
N ASP A 157 9.38 -9.16 8.18
CA ASP A 157 9.04 -10.04 9.31
C ASP A 157 9.34 -9.39 10.68
N ARG A 158 8.84 -10.03 11.75
CA ARG A 158 9.08 -9.58 13.13
C ARG A 158 10.56 -9.61 13.55
N SER A 159 11.42 -10.32 12.83
CA SER A 159 12.88 -10.31 13.05
C SER A 159 13.57 -9.10 12.40
N GLY A 160 12.84 -8.35 11.57
CA GLY A 160 13.32 -7.18 10.84
C GLY A 160 13.92 -7.51 9.48
N ARG A 161 13.66 -8.70 8.92
CA ARG A 161 14.18 -9.11 7.61
C ARG A 161 13.09 -9.01 6.55
N VAL A 162 13.48 -8.78 5.30
CA VAL A 162 12.57 -8.92 4.15
C VAL A 162 12.18 -10.39 4.03
N GLN A 163 10.92 -10.69 4.33
CA GLN A 163 10.35 -12.04 4.15
C GLN A 163 10.00 -12.31 2.69
N GLY A 164 9.57 -11.27 1.98
CA GLY A 164 9.27 -11.34 0.57
C GLY A 164 8.78 -10.02 0.00
N ARG A 165 8.55 -10.00 -1.32
CA ARG A 165 8.03 -8.84 -2.04
C ARG A 165 7.01 -9.28 -3.09
N TYR A 166 6.02 -8.45 -3.34
CA TYR A 166 5.05 -8.56 -4.43
C TYR A 166 5.23 -7.36 -5.36
N ARG A 167 5.43 -7.64 -6.65
CA ARG A 167 5.49 -6.63 -7.72
C ARG A 167 4.12 -6.54 -8.39
N LYS A 168 3.57 -5.33 -8.53
CA LYS A 168 2.25 -5.11 -9.10
C LYS A 168 2.16 -5.69 -10.52
N VAL A 169 1.26 -6.65 -10.71
CA VAL A 169 1.12 -7.38 -11.98
C VAL A 169 0.35 -6.55 -13.01
N GLN A 170 -0.76 -5.94 -12.62
CA GLN A 170 -1.55 -5.09 -13.52
C GLN A 170 -1.23 -3.62 -13.26
N LEU A 171 -0.50 -3.02 -14.20
CA LEU A 171 -0.10 -1.61 -14.13
C LEU A 171 -1.15 -0.71 -14.80
N PRO A 172 -1.56 0.41 -14.17
CA PRO A 172 -2.28 1.47 -14.86
C PRO A 172 -1.37 2.15 -15.90
N ALA A 173 -1.97 2.86 -16.86
CA ALA A 173 -1.24 3.43 -17.99
C ALA A 173 0.01 4.26 -17.60
N PRO A 174 -0.02 5.17 -16.60
CA PRO A 174 1.17 5.92 -16.22
C PRO A 174 2.32 5.05 -15.70
N GLU A 175 2.00 3.98 -14.98
CA GLU A 175 3.01 3.06 -14.45
C GLU A 175 3.68 2.26 -15.57
N THR A 176 2.96 1.92 -16.65
CA THR A 176 3.53 1.16 -17.77
C THR A 176 4.65 1.90 -18.52
N TRP A 177 4.79 3.21 -18.32
CA TRP A 177 5.83 4.02 -18.96
C TRP A 177 7.19 3.87 -18.29
N VAL A 178 7.23 3.53 -17.01
CA VAL A 178 8.46 3.53 -16.19
C VAL A 178 8.65 2.28 -15.35
N CYS A 179 7.60 1.49 -15.12
CA CYS A 179 7.64 0.26 -14.33
C CYS A 179 7.46 -0.98 -15.23
N THR A 180 8.12 -2.05 -14.82
CA THR A 180 7.91 -3.40 -15.36
C THR A 180 6.82 -4.10 -14.54
N PRO A 181 5.87 -4.82 -15.17
CA PRO A 181 4.91 -5.65 -14.46
C PRO A 181 5.58 -6.75 -13.61
N GLY A 182 4.98 -7.08 -12.48
CA GLY A 182 5.25 -8.34 -11.78
C GLY A 182 4.72 -9.56 -12.56
N ASP A 183 5.12 -10.75 -12.14
CA ASP A 183 4.83 -12.02 -12.84
C ASP A 183 4.15 -13.09 -11.95
N SER A 184 3.85 -12.75 -10.69
CA SER A 184 3.43 -13.74 -9.69
C SER A 184 2.52 -13.15 -8.62
N PHE A 185 1.76 -14.04 -7.96
CA PHE A 185 0.86 -13.73 -6.84
C PHE A 185 1.30 -14.51 -5.59
N PRO A 186 2.41 -14.13 -4.94
CA PRO A 186 2.96 -14.88 -3.84
C PRO A 186 2.08 -14.81 -2.60
N VAL A 187 2.09 -15.88 -1.81
CA VAL A 187 1.52 -15.95 -0.46
C VAL A 187 2.66 -16.20 0.52
N PHE A 188 2.73 -15.41 1.59
CA PHE A 188 3.77 -15.52 2.60
C PHE A 188 3.18 -16.11 3.89
N SER A 189 3.75 -17.22 4.36
CA SER A 189 3.36 -17.81 5.64
C SER A 189 3.88 -16.96 6.80
N THR A 190 2.99 -16.51 7.66
CA THR A 190 3.32 -15.87 8.95
C THR A 190 3.16 -16.88 10.10
N ASP A 191 3.56 -16.48 11.30
CA ASP A 191 3.43 -17.26 12.54
C ASP A 191 1.99 -17.40 13.06
#